data_AF-A0A6P0T572-F1
#
_entry.id   AF-A0A6P0T572-F1
#
_cell.length_a   1.000
_cell.length_b   1.000
_cell.length_c   1.000
_cell.angle_alpha   90.00
_cell.angle_beta   90.00
_cell.angle_gamma   90.00
#
_symmetry.space_group_name_H-M   'P 1'
#
loop_
_entity.id
_entity.type
_entity.pdbx_description
1 polymer ?
#
loop_
_entity_poly.entity_id
_entity_poly.type
_entity_poly.pdbx_seq_one_letter_code
_entity_poly.pdbx_strand_id
1 'polypeptide(L)'
;ANIIEALEAGTKLLLVDEDTAATNFMIRDRRMQELIAKDKEPITPFIDKVKQLYTEYGVSTILVMGGSGDYFDVADTVIAMDNFQPQDVTEKAQLIAEKYFTERTAEGGKNFGTITPRVPLAHGIDPSRGRKAVKLKVRDVDEVGFGAENIDLSAVEQIVEVGQLRGISKALVYAKEHYIDERLTLSEILDLVMKDIEEKGLDVLTFFPEGDLVQFRPLELAAALNRLRTLSVL
;
A
#
# COMPACT_ATOMS: atom_id res chain seq x y z
N ALA A 1 0.12 7.17 4.46
CA ALA A 1 0.71 5.92 4.97
C ALA A 1 0.75 4.86 3.87
N ASN A 2 -0.41 4.42 3.35
CA ASN A 2 -0.54 3.31 2.39
C ASN A 2 0.50 3.25 1.26
N ILE A 3 0.77 4.37 0.57
CA ILE A 3 1.77 4.39 -0.52
C ILE A 3 3.17 4.07 0.01
N ILE A 4 3.60 4.70 1.11
CA ILE A 4 4.93 4.46 1.69
C ILE A 4 5.06 3.02 2.19
N GLU A 5 4.02 2.49 2.81
CA GLU A 5 3.98 1.09 3.25
C GLU A 5 4.05 0.10 2.09
N ALA A 6 3.33 0.37 0.99
CA ALA A 6 3.38 -0.47 -0.20
C ALA A 6 4.76 -0.41 -0.88
N LEU A 7 5.40 0.76 -0.89
CA LEU A 7 6.76 0.94 -1.40
C LEU A 7 7.80 0.21 -0.54
N GLU A 8 7.67 0.29 0.78
CA GLU A 8 8.51 -0.47 1.72
C GLU A 8 8.34 -1.97 1.54
N ALA A 9 7.11 -2.44 1.28
CA ALA A 9 6.81 -3.83 0.96
C ALA A 9 7.19 -4.23 -0.49
N GLY A 10 7.86 -3.35 -1.23
CA GLY A 10 8.46 -3.68 -2.53
C GLY A 10 7.54 -3.57 -3.74
N THR A 11 6.40 -2.87 -3.65
CA THR A 11 5.51 -2.71 -4.82
C THR A 11 6.22 -2.04 -6.01
N LYS A 12 5.83 -2.45 -7.22
CA LYS A 12 6.26 -1.84 -8.50
C LYS A 12 5.13 -1.10 -9.21
N LEU A 13 3.92 -1.19 -8.68
CA LEU A 13 2.73 -0.60 -9.26
C LEU A 13 1.81 -0.07 -8.17
N LEU A 14 1.36 1.17 -8.35
CA LEU A 14 0.26 1.76 -7.59
C LEU A 14 -0.97 1.81 -8.46
N LEU A 15 -2.09 1.34 -7.93
CA LEU A 15 -3.41 1.48 -8.53
C LEU A 15 -4.18 2.46 -7.65
N VAL A 16 -4.65 3.55 -8.24
CA VAL A 16 -5.34 4.62 -7.51
C VAL A 16 -6.61 4.98 -8.25
N ASP A 17 -7.69 5.14 -7.50
CA ASP A 17 -8.96 5.65 -8.01
C ASP A 17 -9.29 6.97 -7.31
N GLU A 18 -9.46 8.05 -8.09
CA GLU A 18 -9.81 9.38 -7.59
C GLU A 18 -11.04 9.36 -6.68
N ASP A 19 -12.05 8.53 -6.99
CA ASP A 19 -13.32 8.49 -6.25
C ASP A 19 -13.18 7.93 -4.82
N THR A 20 -12.14 7.13 -4.58
CA THR A 20 -11.81 6.55 -3.26
C THR A 20 -10.62 7.24 -2.59
N ALA A 21 -9.94 8.14 -3.30
CA ALA A 21 -8.77 8.84 -2.81
C ALA A 21 -9.14 10.14 -2.09
N ALA A 22 -8.26 10.57 -1.19
CA ALA A 22 -8.42 11.86 -0.52
C ALA A 22 -8.08 13.00 -1.49
N THR A 23 -9.05 13.86 -1.83
CA THR A 23 -8.87 14.94 -2.83
C THR A 23 -7.70 15.86 -2.50
N ASN A 24 -7.52 16.20 -1.22
CA ASN A 24 -6.41 17.05 -0.73
C ASN A 24 -5.03 16.40 -0.89
N PHE A 25 -4.98 15.06 -1.00
CA PHE A 25 -3.76 14.34 -1.34
C PHE A 25 -3.57 14.26 -2.86
N MET A 26 -4.63 14.12 -3.64
CA MET A 26 -4.53 13.92 -5.08
C MET A 26 -4.08 15.17 -5.84
N ILE A 27 -4.69 16.31 -5.55
CA ILE A 27 -4.47 17.54 -6.29
C ILE A 27 -4.45 18.76 -5.37
N ARG A 28 -3.82 19.81 -5.87
CA ARG A 28 -3.92 21.14 -5.28
C ARG A 28 -3.83 22.16 -6.40
N ASP A 29 -4.93 22.88 -6.65
CA ASP A 29 -4.96 23.83 -7.76
C ASP A 29 -4.17 25.11 -7.43
N ARG A 30 -3.94 25.94 -8.46
CA ARG A 30 -3.24 27.23 -8.31
C ARG A 30 -3.97 28.18 -7.35
N ARG A 31 -5.30 28.15 -7.29
CA ARG A 31 -6.07 29.06 -6.41
C ARG A 31 -5.81 28.74 -4.94
N MET A 32 -5.74 27.45 -4.59
CA MET A 32 -5.41 26.97 -3.26
C MET A 32 -3.95 27.22 -2.89
N GLN A 33 -3.03 27.19 -3.86
CA GLN A 33 -1.63 27.60 -3.66
C GLN A 33 -1.49 29.10 -3.37
N GLU A 34 -2.25 29.96 -4.05
CA GLU A 34 -2.26 31.41 -3.80
C GLU A 34 -2.97 31.76 -2.48
N LEU A 35 -4.03 31.04 -2.11
CA LEU A 35 -4.79 31.30 -0.89
C LEU A 35 -4.02 30.88 0.38
N ILE A 36 -3.38 29.71 0.34
CA ILE A 36 -2.66 29.13 1.48
C ILE A 36 -1.21 28.94 1.07
N ALA A 37 -0.30 29.67 1.70
CA ALA A 37 1.13 29.50 1.43
C ALA A 37 1.60 28.08 1.81
N LYS A 38 2.58 27.56 1.06
CA LYS A 38 3.10 26.19 1.21
C LYS A 38 3.58 25.86 2.63
N ASP A 39 4.12 26.83 3.36
CA ASP A 39 4.57 26.66 4.74
C ASP A 39 3.43 26.37 5.73
N LYS A 40 2.18 26.60 5.33
CA LYS A 40 0.96 26.33 6.11
C LYS A 40 0.18 25.12 5.63
N GLU A 41 0.53 24.55 4.48
CA GLU A 41 -0.08 23.32 3.94
C GLU A 41 0.91 22.15 4.12
N PRO A 42 0.68 21.24 5.09
CA PRO A 42 1.62 20.17 5.37
C PRO A 42 1.60 19.05 4.31
N ILE A 43 0.60 19.02 3.44
CA ILE A 43 0.42 17.95 2.46
C ILE A 43 1.08 18.35 1.14
N THR A 44 2.02 17.51 0.69
CA THR A 44 2.52 17.57 -0.69
C THR A 44 1.58 16.73 -1.57
N PRO A 45 0.97 17.31 -2.62
CA PRO A 45 0.08 16.58 -3.51
C PRO A 45 0.77 15.43 -4.24
N PHE A 46 0.04 14.36 -4.52
CA PHE A 46 0.53 13.16 -5.19
C PHE A 46 1.02 13.44 -6.60
N ILE A 47 0.35 14.34 -7.32
CA ILE A 47 0.76 14.80 -8.65
C ILE A 47 2.20 15.32 -8.70
N ASP A 48 2.69 15.91 -7.60
CA ASP A 48 4.06 16.43 -7.54
C ASP A 48 5.10 15.36 -7.19
N LYS A 49 4.66 14.17 -6.77
CA LYS A 49 5.52 13.04 -6.38
C LYS A 49 5.44 11.87 -7.36
N VAL A 50 4.37 11.77 -8.16
CA VAL A 50 4.12 10.61 -9.03
C VAL A 50 5.23 10.39 -10.07
N LYS A 51 5.76 11.46 -10.67
CA LYS A 51 6.87 11.30 -11.63
C LYS A 51 8.16 10.84 -10.94
N GLN A 52 8.41 11.35 -9.73
CA GLN A 52 9.59 10.98 -8.94
C GLN A 52 9.55 9.51 -8.52
N LEU A 53 8.37 8.96 -8.20
CA LEU A 53 8.20 7.52 -7.94
C LEU A 53 8.64 6.66 -9.12
N TYR A 54 8.26 7.05 -10.34
CA TYR A 54 8.66 6.34 -11.53
C TYR A 54 10.16 6.50 -11.81
N THR A 55 10.68 7.73 -11.80
CA THR A 55 12.08 7.98 -12.21
C THR A 55 13.12 7.54 -11.19
N GLU A 56 12.81 7.59 -9.88
CA GLU A 56 13.77 7.26 -8.82
C GLU A 56 13.60 5.83 -8.29
N TYR A 57 12.37 5.32 -8.22
CA TYR A 57 12.07 4.01 -7.63
C TYR A 57 11.58 2.97 -8.64
N GLY A 58 11.34 3.36 -9.90
CA GLY A 58 10.82 2.46 -10.93
C GLY A 58 9.39 1.99 -10.65
N VAL A 59 8.62 2.78 -9.88
CA VAL A 59 7.25 2.42 -9.49
C VAL A 59 6.27 3.11 -10.41
N SER A 60 5.52 2.32 -11.17
CA SER A 60 4.50 2.82 -12.08
C SER A 60 3.21 3.14 -11.34
N THR A 61 2.39 4.01 -11.90
CA THR A 61 1.08 4.35 -11.34
C THR A 61 0.02 4.27 -12.44
N ILE A 62 -1.06 3.54 -12.18
CA ILE A 62 -2.30 3.62 -12.96
C ILE A 62 -3.31 4.35 -12.09
N LEU A 63 -3.84 5.44 -12.63
CA LEU A 63 -4.70 6.36 -11.92
C LEU A 63 -6.00 6.55 -12.73
N VAL A 64 -7.13 6.21 -12.12
CA VAL A 64 -8.45 6.57 -12.65
C VAL A 64 -8.74 8.01 -12.24
N MET A 65 -9.04 8.87 -13.22
CA MET A 65 -9.36 10.29 -13.04
C MET A 65 -10.67 10.63 -13.76
N GLY A 66 -11.46 11.50 -13.15
CA GLY A 66 -12.66 12.10 -13.73
C GLY A 66 -12.87 13.57 -13.37
N GLY A 67 -12.24 14.06 -12.29
CA GLY A 67 -12.46 15.39 -11.73
C GLY A 67 -11.42 16.45 -12.09
N SER A 68 -10.19 16.05 -12.42
CA SER A 68 -9.09 16.98 -12.72
C SER A 68 -8.24 16.57 -13.94
N GLY A 69 -7.92 17.57 -14.76
CA GLY A 69 -6.99 17.45 -15.89
C GLY A 69 -5.53 17.71 -15.54
N ASP A 70 -5.21 18.05 -14.28
CA ASP A 70 -3.85 18.46 -13.90
C ASP A 70 -2.82 17.33 -14.14
N TYR A 71 -3.25 16.07 -14.08
CA TYR A 71 -2.38 14.91 -14.30
C TYR A 71 -1.94 14.75 -15.77
N PHE A 72 -2.56 15.44 -16.73
CA PHE A 72 -2.10 15.41 -18.13
C PHE A 72 -0.66 15.91 -18.28
N ASP A 73 -0.22 16.82 -17.40
CA ASP A 73 1.15 17.36 -17.41
C ASP A 73 2.22 16.31 -17.09
N VAL A 74 1.85 15.24 -16.37
CA VAL A 74 2.80 14.23 -15.86
C VAL A 74 2.55 12.83 -16.41
N ALA A 75 1.41 12.60 -17.05
CA ALA A 75 0.99 11.31 -17.58
C ALA A 75 1.77 10.92 -18.84
N ASP A 76 2.30 9.70 -18.85
CA ASP A 76 2.94 9.11 -20.04
C ASP A 76 1.92 8.52 -21.02
N THR A 77 0.75 8.12 -20.54
CA THR A 77 -0.35 7.55 -21.35
C THR A 77 -1.69 7.96 -20.75
N VAL A 78 -2.63 8.35 -21.61
CA VAL A 78 -4.00 8.72 -21.20
C VAL A 78 -5.00 7.88 -21.99
N ILE A 79 -5.77 7.07 -21.27
CA ILE A 79 -6.82 6.22 -21.82
C ILE A 79 -8.16 6.81 -21.42
N ALA A 80 -8.99 7.16 -22.41
CA ALA A 80 -10.38 7.52 -22.18
C ALA A 80 -11.26 6.28 -22.36
N MET A 81 -12.21 6.08 -21.44
CA MET A 81 -13.27 5.09 -21.58
C MET A 81 -14.53 5.79 -22.11
N ASP A 82 -14.98 5.42 -23.31
CA ASP A 82 -16.24 5.89 -23.89
C ASP A 82 -17.12 4.70 -24.24
N ASN A 83 -18.34 4.64 -23.71
CA ASN A 83 -19.26 3.49 -23.86
C ASN A 83 -18.58 2.13 -23.62
N PHE A 84 -17.78 2.02 -22.56
CA PHE A 84 -16.98 0.85 -22.19
C PHE A 84 -15.91 0.44 -23.22
N GLN A 85 -15.52 1.33 -24.13
CA GLN A 85 -14.44 1.12 -25.08
C GLN A 85 -13.24 2.01 -24.73
N PRO A 86 -12.03 1.43 -24.55
CA PRO A 86 -10.83 2.20 -24.30
C PRO A 86 -10.32 2.88 -25.58
N GLN A 87 -9.92 4.13 -25.47
CA GLN A 87 -9.28 4.90 -26.53
C GLN A 87 -8.02 5.56 -25.99
N ASP A 88 -6.90 5.39 -26.71
CA ASP A 88 -5.69 6.16 -26.43
C ASP A 88 -5.91 7.61 -26.89
N VAL A 89 -5.93 8.53 -25.91
CA VAL A 89 -6.11 9.97 -26.13
C VAL A 89 -4.89 10.75 -25.66
N THR A 90 -3.72 10.12 -25.59
CA THR A 90 -2.49 10.72 -25.06
C THR A 90 -2.11 12.01 -25.79
N GLU A 91 -2.09 12.00 -27.13
CA GLU A 91 -1.78 13.20 -27.92
C GLU A 91 -2.77 14.35 -27.64
N LYS A 92 -4.07 14.01 -27.56
CA LYS A 92 -5.12 14.99 -27.27
C LYS A 92 -4.95 15.58 -25.86
N ALA A 93 -4.61 14.76 -24.87
CA ALA A 93 -4.38 15.20 -23.50
C ALA A 93 -3.16 16.14 -23.42
N GLN A 94 -2.07 15.81 -24.11
CA GLN A 94 -0.87 16.66 -24.19
C GLN A 94 -1.17 18.02 -24.84
N LEU A 95 -1.93 18.05 -25.94
CA LEU A 95 -2.35 19.31 -26.57
C LEU A 95 -3.23 20.17 -25.65
N ILE A 96 -4.07 19.55 -24.81
CA ILE A 96 -4.90 20.26 -23.83
C ILE A 96 -4.03 20.84 -22.72
N ALA A 97 -3.08 20.06 -22.19
CA ALA A 97 -2.11 20.50 -21.19
C ALA A 97 -1.29 21.71 -21.67
N GLU A 98 -0.79 21.67 -22.90
CA GLU A 98 -0.06 22.79 -23.51
C GLU A 98 -0.94 24.04 -23.70
N LYS A 99 -2.19 23.85 -24.14
CA LYS A 99 -3.14 24.96 -24.39
C LYS A 99 -3.60 25.63 -23.09
N TYR A 100 -3.81 24.84 -22.04
CA TYR A 100 -4.31 25.30 -20.74
C TYR A 100 -3.23 25.09 -19.68
N PHE A 101 -2.04 25.65 -19.94
CA PHE A 101 -0.90 25.51 -19.06
C PHE A 101 -1.26 25.89 -17.63
N THR A 102 -1.10 24.93 -16.71
CA THR A 102 -1.30 25.19 -15.29
C THR A 102 -0.07 25.95 -14.79
N GLU A 103 -0.24 27.20 -14.35
CA GLU A 103 0.82 27.96 -13.65
C GLU A 103 1.03 27.43 -12.21
N ARG A 104 0.84 26.12 -11.99
CA ARG A 104 1.01 25.48 -10.70
C ARG A 104 2.50 25.46 -10.37
N THR A 105 2.85 25.74 -9.13
CA THR A 105 4.23 25.55 -8.66
C THR A 105 4.37 24.12 -8.13
N ALA A 106 5.34 23.36 -8.65
CA ALA A 106 5.59 22.00 -8.16
C ALA A 106 6.08 22.02 -6.71
N GLU A 107 5.38 21.30 -5.83
CA GLU A 107 5.66 21.29 -4.39
C GLU A 107 6.47 20.07 -3.93
N GLY A 108 6.66 19.09 -4.83
CA GLY A 108 7.31 17.78 -4.59
C GLY A 108 8.81 17.82 -4.31
N GLY A 109 9.45 18.99 -4.35
CA GLY A 109 10.90 19.11 -4.20
C GLY A 109 11.66 18.51 -5.38
N LYS A 110 12.98 18.33 -5.23
CA LYS A 110 13.83 17.79 -6.30
C LYS A 110 13.81 16.26 -6.39
N ASN A 111 13.55 15.59 -5.27
CA ASN A 111 13.66 14.15 -5.14
C ASN A 111 12.42 13.62 -4.39
N PHE A 112 12.08 12.35 -4.60
CA PHE A 112 11.00 11.69 -3.84
C PHE A 112 11.31 11.68 -2.34
N GLY A 113 12.56 11.40 -1.99
CA GLY A 113 13.04 11.19 -0.62
C GLY A 113 13.48 9.74 -0.41
N THR A 114 13.89 9.39 0.80
CA THR A 114 14.28 8.02 1.15
C THR A 114 13.10 7.30 1.78
N ILE A 115 12.82 6.07 1.34
CA ILE A 115 11.89 5.17 2.05
C ILE A 115 12.64 4.61 3.25
N THR A 116 12.25 5.01 4.45
CA THR A 116 12.86 4.52 5.68
C THR A 116 12.40 3.09 5.95
N PRO A 117 13.30 2.10 5.97
CA PRO A 117 12.93 0.74 6.36
C PRO A 117 12.65 0.71 7.86
N ARG A 118 11.52 0.11 8.25
CA ARG A 118 11.08 -0.01 9.64
C ARG A 118 11.45 -1.37 10.18
N VAL A 119 11.89 -1.42 11.44
CA VAL A 119 12.17 -2.68 12.15
C VAL A 119 11.04 -2.96 13.13
N PRO A 120 10.19 -3.99 12.89
CA PRO A 120 9.11 -4.34 13.80
C PRO A 120 9.63 -4.81 15.17
N LEU A 121 9.01 -4.31 16.24
CA LEU A 121 9.33 -4.71 17.61
C LEU A 121 8.40 -5.85 18.06
N ALA A 122 8.99 -6.91 18.62
CA ALA A 122 8.28 -8.16 18.91
C ALA A 122 7.15 -7.98 19.93
N HIS A 123 7.32 -7.06 20.89
CA HIS A 123 6.32 -6.79 21.92
C HIS A 123 5.00 -6.24 21.37
N GLY A 124 5.04 -5.58 20.21
CA GLY A 124 3.87 -4.97 19.57
C GLY A 124 3.01 -5.96 18.80
N ILE A 125 3.45 -7.21 18.69
CA ILE A 125 2.79 -8.25 17.90
C ILE A 125 2.47 -9.38 18.84
N ASP A 126 1.26 -9.44 19.40
CA ASP A 126 0.87 -10.49 20.35
C ASP A 126 -0.35 -11.31 19.89
N PRO A 127 -0.17 -12.58 19.45
CA PRO A 127 -1.29 -13.44 19.11
C PRO A 127 -1.99 -14.05 20.33
N SER A 128 -1.53 -13.76 21.56
CA SER A 128 -2.06 -14.38 22.77
C SER A 128 -3.41 -13.78 23.20
N ARG A 129 -4.24 -14.59 23.86
CA ARG A 129 -5.46 -14.09 24.53
C ARG A 129 -5.90 -15.00 25.66
N GLY A 130 -5.92 -14.45 26.88
CA GLY A 130 -6.29 -15.20 28.08
C GLY A 130 -5.29 -16.32 28.33
N ARG A 131 -5.74 -17.58 28.33
CA ARG A 131 -4.88 -18.76 28.54
C ARG A 131 -4.29 -19.34 27.25
N LYS A 132 -4.66 -18.81 26.07
CA LYS A 132 -4.17 -19.32 24.78
C LYS A 132 -2.96 -18.51 24.32
N ALA A 133 -1.85 -19.19 24.03
CA ALA A 133 -0.64 -18.58 23.47
C ALA A 133 -0.86 -18.00 22.07
N VAL A 134 -1.71 -18.67 21.27
CA VAL A 134 -2.13 -18.20 19.95
C VAL A 134 -3.65 -18.29 19.85
N LYS A 135 -4.31 -17.18 19.55
CA LYS A 135 -5.74 -17.13 19.27
C LYS A 135 -6.00 -16.31 18.01
N LEU A 136 -6.29 -17.04 16.93
CA LEU A 136 -6.66 -16.46 15.64
C LEU A 136 -8.15 -16.68 15.39
N LYS A 137 -8.79 -15.70 14.74
CA LYS A 137 -10.18 -15.80 14.33
C LYS A 137 -10.37 -15.08 13.01
N VAL A 138 -10.69 -15.84 11.98
CA VAL A 138 -10.98 -15.34 10.63
C VAL A 138 -12.38 -15.81 10.25
N ARG A 139 -13.25 -14.87 9.91
CA ARG A 139 -14.66 -15.15 9.54
C ARG A 139 -14.99 -14.77 8.11
N ASP A 140 -14.32 -13.74 7.60
CA ASP A 140 -14.53 -13.15 6.29
C ASP A 140 -13.20 -12.62 5.77
N VAL A 141 -13.23 -11.87 4.66
CA VAL A 141 -12.05 -11.24 4.03
C VAL A 141 -11.62 -9.91 4.67
N ASP A 142 -12.45 -9.34 5.56
CA ASP A 142 -12.27 -7.97 6.04
C ASP A 142 -11.61 -7.84 7.43
N GLU A 143 -11.56 -8.90 8.24
CA GLU A 143 -11.08 -8.78 9.63
C GLU A 143 -10.39 -10.06 10.13
N VAL A 144 -9.26 -9.86 10.83
CA VAL A 144 -8.58 -10.90 11.60
C VAL A 144 -8.63 -10.56 13.08
N GLY A 145 -9.23 -11.42 13.89
CA GLY A 145 -9.00 -11.43 15.33
C GLY A 145 -7.62 -12.04 15.62
N PHE A 146 -6.67 -11.22 16.07
CA PHE A 146 -5.29 -11.59 16.36
C PHE A 146 -5.01 -11.36 17.85
N GLY A 147 -5.08 -12.43 18.65
CA GLY A 147 -4.94 -12.34 20.09
C GLY A 147 -6.03 -11.46 20.73
N ALA A 148 -5.60 -10.41 21.43
CA ALA A 148 -6.46 -9.39 22.01
C ALA A 148 -6.97 -8.35 20.99
N GLU A 149 -6.28 -8.22 19.86
CA GLU A 149 -6.54 -7.20 18.85
C GLU A 149 -7.43 -7.72 17.72
N ASN A 150 -8.03 -6.78 17.01
CA ASN A 150 -8.65 -7.01 15.72
C ASN A 150 -7.92 -6.17 14.66
N ILE A 151 -7.49 -6.84 13.59
CA ILE A 151 -6.87 -6.23 12.42
C ILE A 151 -7.97 -6.05 11.38
N ASP A 152 -8.34 -4.80 11.12
CA ASP A 152 -9.28 -4.41 10.08
C ASP A 152 -8.55 -4.32 8.74
N LEU A 153 -8.98 -5.15 7.78
CA LEU A 153 -8.44 -5.30 6.44
C LEU A 153 -9.49 -5.00 5.35
N SER A 154 -10.64 -4.42 5.72
CA SER A 154 -11.69 -4.03 4.78
C SER A 154 -11.21 -3.11 3.65
N ALA A 155 -10.19 -2.29 3.92
CA ALA A 155 -9.54 -1.41 2.93
C ALA A 155 -8.45 -2.09 2.09
N VAL A 156 -8.29 -3.42 2.18
CA VAL A 156 -7.34 -4.23 1.40
C VAL A 156 -8.15 -5.10 0.42
N GLU A 157 -8.78 -4.44 -0.54
CA GLU A 157 -9.75 -5.01 -1.49
C GLU A 157 -9.21 -6.17 -2.35
N GLN A 158 -7.89 -6.34 -2.40
CA GLN A 158 -7.23 -7.40 -3.16
C GLN A 158 -7.25 -8.76 -2.44
N ILE A 159 -7.69 -8.80 -1.18
CA ILE A 159 -8.01 -10.04 -0.46
C ILE A 159 -9.42 -10.48 -0.91
N VAL A 160 -9.48 -11.56 -1.68
CA VAL A 160 -10.73 -12.01 -2.32
C VAL A 160 -11.27 -13.29 -1.71
N GLU A 161 -10.48 -13.96 -0.86
CA GLU A 161 -10.86 -15.24 -0.28
C GLU A 161 -10.46 -15.38 1.19
N VAL A 162 -11.37 -15.95 1.99
CA VAL A 162 -11.18 -16.14 3.45
C VAL A 162 -9.94 -16.98 3.77
N GLY A 163 -9.59 -17.96 2.91
CA GLY A 163 -8.39 -18.78 3.07
C GLY A 163 -7.08 -17.99 2.97
N GLN A 164 -7.06 -16.88 2.21
CA GLN A 164 -5.91 -15.98 2.15
C GLN A 164 -5.72 -15.32 3.51
N LEU A 165 -6.82 -14.84 4.10
CA LEU A 165 -6.78 -14.18 5.40
C LEU A 165 -6.41 -15.14 6.54
N ARG A 166 -6.80 -16.42 6.44
CA ARG A 166 -6.27 -17.48 7.32
C ARG A 166 -4.77 -17.64 7.15
N GLY A 167 -4.29 -17.76 5.91
CA GLY A 167 -2.85 -17.83 5.60
C GLY A 167 -2.07 -16.65 6.18
N ILE A 168 -2.53 -15.42 5.93
CA ILE A 168 -1.93 -14.18 6.45
C ILE A 168 -1.87 -14.19 7.98
N SER A 169 -2.96 -14.58 8.65
CA SER A 169 -3.00 -14.61 10.11
C SER A 169 -1.99 -15.59 10.72
N LYS A 170 -1.76 -16.72 10.06
CA LYS A 170 -0.75 -17.73 10.46
C LYS A 170 0.65 -17.25 10.12
N ALA A 171 0.83 -16.61 8.98
CA ALA A 171 2.09 -16.00 8.58
C ALA A 171 2.56 -14.88 9.53
N LEU A 172 1.64 -14.11 10.12
CA LEU A 172 1.99 -13.16 11.19
C LEU A 172 2.55 -13.85 12.44
N VAL A 173 1.96 -14.99 12.83
CA VAL A 173 2.47 -15.80 13.95
C VAL A 173 3.84 -16.39 13.60
N TYR A 174 3.97 -16.96 12.40
CA TYR A 174 5.22 -17.52 11.89
C TYR A 174 6.34 -16.47 11.85
N ALA A 175 6.06 -15.29 11.29
CA ALA A 175 7.00 -14.17 11.25
C ALA A 175 7.45 -13.80 12.66
N LYS A 176 6.50 -13.67 13.61
CA LYS A 176 6.82 -13.38 15.02
C LYS A 176 7.75 -14.41 15.63
N GLU A 177 7.51 -15.69 15.40
CA GLU A 177 8.26 -16.77 16.05
C GLU A 177 9.66 -16.99 15.43
N HIS A 178 9.83 -16.69 14.14
CA HIS A 178 11.04 -17.04 13.39
C HIS A 178 11.93 -15.86 12.98
N TYR A 179 11.36 -14.67 12.74
CA TYR A 179 12.07 -13.57 12.08
C TYR A 179 11.97 -12.21 12.76
N ILE A 180 10.95 -11.98 13.60
CA ILE A 180 10.84 -10.69 14.31
C ILE A 180 11.77 -10.73 15.53
N ASP A 181 13.03 -10.41 15.27
CA ASP A 181 14.13 -10.42 16.23
C ASP A 181 14.64 -9.00 16.58
N GLU A 182 13.89 -7.96 16.18
CA GLU A 182 14.23 -6.54 16.34
C GLU A 182 15.51 -6.11 15.60
N ARG A 183 15.93 -6.85 14.57
CA ARG A 183 17.06 -6.50 13.71
C ARG A 183 16.69 -6.44 12.24
N LEU A 184 15.84 -7.37 11.80
CA LEU A 184 15.38 -7.43 10.43
C LEU A 184 14.34 -6.35 10.14
N THR A 185 14.47 -5.73 8.97
CA THR A 185 13.48 -4.79 8.45
C THR A 185 12.20 -5.52 8.06
N LEU A 186 11.10 -4.78 8.00
CA LEU A 186 9.80 -5.30 7.57
C LEU A 186 9.90 -5.99 6.21
N SER A 187 10.58 -5.37 5.23
CA SER A 187 10.77 -5.97 3.90
C SER A 187 11.54 -7.29 3.97
N GLU A 188 12.62 -7.37 4.74
CA GLU A 188 13.41 -8.61 4.88
C GLU A 188 12.60 -9.72 5.54
N ILE A 189 11.77 -9.39 6.54
CA ILE A 189 10.87 -10.36 7.18
C ILE A 189 9.86 -10.90 6.17
N LEU A 190 9.24 -10.02 5.36
CA LEU A 190 8.31 -10.46 4.31
C LEU A 190 9.00 -11.40 3.32
N ASP A 191 10.19 -11.05 2.83
CA ASP A 191 10.93 -11.86 1.86
C ASP A 191 11.27 -13.25 2.43
N LEU A 192 11.70 -13.32 3.69
CA LEU A 192 12.02 -14.58 4.36
C LEU A 192 10.77 -15.46 4.55
N VAL A 193 9.65 -14.89 4.98
CA VAL A 193 8.38 -15.63 5.13
C VAL A 193 7.90 -16.14 3.78
N MET A 194 7.90 -15.30 2.75
CA MET A 194 7.44 -15.69 1.42
C MET A 194 8.35 -16.75 0.79
N LYS A 195 9.66 -16.66 1.02
CA LYS A 195 10.63 -17.68 0.58
C LYS A 195 10.37 -19.03 1.25
N ASP A 196 10.11 -19.04 2.55
CA ASP A 196 9.77 -20.28 3.26
C ASP A 196 8.48 -20.92 2.74
N ILE A 197 7.46 -20.10 2.43
CA ILE A 197 6.21 -20.57 1.82
C ILE A 197 6.46 -21.11 0.40
N GLU A 198 7.33 -20.47 -0.39
CA GLU A 198 7.68 -20.93 -1.73
C GLU A 198 8.41 -22.28 -1.71
N GLU A 199 9.37 -22.45 -0.78
CA GLU A 199 10.19 -23.66 -0.70
C GLU A 199 9.45 -24.85 -0.06
N LYS A 200 8.60 -24.60 0.95
CA LYS A 200 7.99 -25.63 1.80
C LYS A 200 6.47 -25.74 1.66
N GLY A 201 5.85 -24.83 0.91
CA GLY A 201 4.40 -24.71 0.80
C GLY A 201 3.77 -24.01 2.02
N LEU A 202 2.45 -23.78 1.95
CA LEU A 202 1.69 -23.10 3.01
C LEU A 202 1.67 -23.87 4.34
N ASP A 203 1.90 -25.18 4.31
CA ASP A 203 1.93 -26.02 5.50
C ASP A 203 3.00 -25.60 6.51
N VAL A 204 4.07 -24.89 6.06
CA VAL A 204 5.11 -24.34 6.95
C VAL A 204 4.56 -23.40 8.02
N LEU A 205 3.40 -22.77 7.74
CA LEU A 205 2.72 -21.85 8.65
C LEU A 205 1.95 -22.55 9.78
N THR A 206 1.92 -23.88 9.77
CA THR A 206 1.08 -24.70 10.64
C THR A 206 1.85 -25.88 11.22
N PHE A 207 1.46 -26.34 12.41
CA PHE A 207 2.07 -27.52 13.02
C PHE A 207 1.61 -28.83 12.34
N PHE A 208 0.40 -28.85 11.80
CA PHE A 208 -0.14 -29.93 10.97
C PHE A 208 -0.80 -29.31 9.73
N PRO A 209 -0.74 -29.97 8.55
CA PRO A 209 -1.34 -29.46 7.33
C PRO A 209 -2.81 -29.07 7.50
N GLU A 210 -3.14 -27.83 7.15
CA GLU A 210 -4.49 -27.28 7.14
C GLU A 210 -4.94 -27.09 5.68
N GLY A 211 -6.01 -27.78 5.27
CA GLY A 211 -6.49 -27.78 3.87
C GLY A 211 -7.28 -26.55 3.43
N ASP A 212 -7.25 -25.47 4.20
CA ASP A 212 -8.05 -24.26 4.01
C ASP A 212 -7.23 -22.97 3.96
N LEU A 213 -5.91 -23.09 3.79
CA LEU A 213 -5.01 -21.97 3.52
C LEU A 213 -4.91 -21.70 2.02
N VAL A 214 -4.89 -20.43 1.64
CA VAL A 214 -4.75 -19.99 0.24
C VAL A 214 -3.58 -19.02 0.14
N GLN A 215 -2.89 -19.06 -1.01
CA GLN A 215 -1.74 -18.21 -1.28
C GLN A 215 -2.13 -16.72 -1.24
N PHE A 216 -1.25 -15.91 -0.66
CA PHE A 216 -1.36 -14.45 -0.57
C PHE A 216 -0.03 -13.80 -0.98
N ARG A 217 -0.03 -12.49 -1.25
CA ARG A 217 1.20 -11.76 -1.63
C ARG A 217 1.84 -11.14 -0.39
N PRO A 218 3.16 -10.83 -0.42
CA PRO A 218 3.82 -10.10 0.66
C PRO A 218 3.14 -8.77 0.99
N LEU A 219 2.51 -8.11 0.02
CA LEU A 219 1.78 -6.86 0.22
C LEU A 219 0.60 -7.01 1.20
N GLU A 220 -0.16 -8.10 1.13
CA GLU A 220 -1.27 -8.34 2.06
C GLU A 220 -0.77 -8.64 3.47
N LEU A 221 0.34 -9.39 3.58
CA LEU A 221 0.99 -9.66 4.87
C LEU A 221 1.51 -8.36 5.50
N ALA A 222 2.15 -7.49 4.70
CA ALA A 222 2.59 -6.17 5.12
C ALA A 222 1.41 -5.31 5.60
N ALA A 223 0.31 -5.30 4.84
CA ALA A 223 -0.89 -4.54 5.17
C ALA A 223 -1.48 -4.99 6.51
N ALA A 224 -1.56 -6.30 6.76
CA ALA A 224 -2.02 -6.87 8.03
C ALA A 224 -1.12 -6.50 9.20
N LEU A 225 0.20 -6.57 9.02
CA LEU A 225 1.14 -6.13 10.04
C LEU A 225 0.97 -4.64 10.37
N ASN A 226 0.91 -3.78 9.34
CA ASN A 226 0.78 -2.33 9.49
C ASN A 226 -0.53 -1.87 10.13
N ARG A 227 -1.59 -2.68 10.03
CA ARG A 227 -2.91 -2.39 10.61
C ARG A 227 -3.08 -2.94 12.03
N LEU A 228 -2.07 -3.63 12.56
CA LEU A 228 -2.07 -4.04 13.96
C LEU A 228 -1.84 -2.82 14.84
N ARG A 229 -2.84 -2.47 15.66
CA ARG A 229 -2.83 -1.26 16.49
C ARG A 229 -1.71 -1.22 17.53
N THR A 230 -1.25 -2.38 17.95
CA THR A 230 -0.16 -2.54 18.92
C THR A 230 1.22 -2.55 18.27
N LEU A 231 1.31 -2.51 16.93
CA LEU A 231 2.59 -2.53 16.23
C LEU A 231 3.45 -1.34 16.67
N SER A 232 4.68 -1.67 17.07
CA SER A 232 5.74 -0.70 17.33
C SER A 232 6.89 -0.97 16.37
N VAL A 233 7.55 0.08 15.90
CA VAL A 233 8.66 0.02 14.93
C VAL A 233 9.79 0.95 15.36
N LEU A 234 11.02 0.63 14.96
CA LEU A 234 12.18 1.53 14.98
C LEU A 234 12.38 2.21 13.62
#